data_AF-A0A6B3MAP2-F1
#
_entry.id   AF-A0A6B3MAP2-F1
#
_cell.length_a   1.000
_cell.length_b   1.000
_cell.length_c   1.000
_cell.angle_alpha   90.00
_cell.angle_beta   90.00
_cell.angle_gamma   90.00
#
_symmetry.space_group_name_H-M   'P 1'
#
loop_
_entity.id
_entity.type
_entity.pdbx_description
1 polymer ?
#
loop_
_entity_poly.entity_id
_entity_poly.type
_entity_poly.pdbx_seq_one_letter_code
_entity_poly.pdbx_strand_id
1 'polypeptide(L)'
;LESRSSLRNWTHLQVRQNPQIKEYLSQYGFKYASDWGLFNKVGPKQLEQLSKRDRYLVESFHAVYRRDRRRQPHNGARKLPDPSYAQLREMLRLLQKKGVNINSIKELNHELKKVGQLLRDYEIWSSRGSPITEPLESLNPDTGDYFESPKLIDNRELDSLERLEQNELYEFLNQGVIEVLDEAIAQGLQQHIASVKKRPKYAPLAKKIIPAFRLLYSQGMSLSKIAEALGMGNQSKASRVLEPQKLLKKVRYLSLDKFYQLLSSNGVIEQERLSNNPDAFTEINQAIQDFLDAKVFEEAEAEISRSKNRSLNSLYAQRLRCHLENLEKRA
;
A
#
# COMPACT_ATOMS: atom_id res chain seq x y z
N LEU A 1 -48.50 -11.30 -37.32
CA LEU A 1 -47.81 -12.45 -36.66
C LEU A 1 -46.41 -12.73 -37.26
N GLU A 2 -45.75 -11.77 -37.92
CA GLU A 2 -44.57 -12.06 -38.77
C GLU A 2 -43.21 -11.54 -38.25
N SER A 3 -43.12 -11.05 -37.02
CA SER A 3 -41.86 -10.49 -36.48
C SER A 3 -41.03 -11.45 -35.60
N ARG A 4 -41.38 -12.75 -35.55
CA ARG A 4 -40.68 -13.73 -34.70
C ARG A 4 -39.46 -14.42 -35.33
N SER A 5 -39.17 -14.17 -36.61
CA SER A 5 -38.16 -14.93 -37.35
C SER A 5 -37.26 -14.06 -38.24
N SER A 6 -36.87 -12.86 -37.79
CA SER A 6 -35.87 -12.10 -38.56
C SER A 6 -34.52 -12.81 -38.46
N LEU A 7 -33.84 -12.98 -39.60
CA LEU A 7 -32.51 -13.59 -39.67
C LEU A 7 -31.58 -12.97 -38.61
N ARG A 8 -31.67 -11.65 -38.43
CA ARG A 8 -30.94 -10.87 -37.43
C ARG A 8 -31.16 -11.32 -35.98
N ASN A 9 -32.39 -11.65 -35.58
CA ASN A 9 -32.67 -12.19 -34.24
C ASN A 9 -32.15 -13.61 -34.08
N TRP A 10 -32.26 -14.42 -35.12
CA TRP A 10 -31.71 -15.77 -35.13
C TRP A 10 -30.17 -15.74 -35.05
N THR A 11 -29.49 -14.87 -35.82
CA THR A 11 -28.04 -14.67 -35.73
C THR A 11 -27.63 -14.13 -34.36
N HIS A 12 -28.41 -13.22 -33.77
CA HIS A 12 -28.14 -12.69 -32.43
C HIS A 12 -28.25 -13.79 -31.35
N LEU A 13 -29.26 -14.66 -31.44
CA LEU A 13 -29.40 -15.79 -30.53
C LEU A 13 -28.27 -16.81 -30.72
N GLN A 14 -27.95 -17.17 -31.96
CA GLN A 14 -26.93 -18.19 -32.27
C GLN A 14 -25.50 -17.73 -31.99
N VAL A 15 -25.18 -16.44 -32.15
CA VAL A 15 -23.81 -15.92 -31.95
C VAL A 15 -23.66 -15.28 -30.57
N ARG A 16 -24.60 -14.43 -30.17
CA ARG A 16 -24.44 -13.57 -28.99
C ARG A 16 -25.09 -14.13 -27.73
N GLN A 17 -26.01 -15.08 -27.85
CA GLN A 17 -26.63 -15.75 -26.69
C GLN A 17 -26.18 -17.19 -26.49
N ASN A 18 -25.54 -17.82 -27.47
CA ASN A 18 -25.04 -19.19 -27.36
C ASN A 18 -23.97 -19.31 -26.26
N PRO A 19 -24.19 -20.19 -25.25
CA PRO A 19 -23.26 -20.37 -24.13
C PRO A 19 -21.92 -20.95 -24.57
N GLN A 20 -21.88 -21.84 -25.57
CA GLN A 20 -20.64 -22.47 -26.05
C GLN A 20 -19.71 -21.44 -26.70
N ILE A 21 -20.25 -20.51 -27.49
CA ILE A 21 -19.46 -19.43 -28.10
C ILE A 21 -18.95 -18.47 -27.03
N LYS A 22 -19.76 -18.16 -26.01
CA LYS A 22 -19.31 -17.32 -24.90
C LYS A 22 -18.21 -18.00 -24.08
N GLU A 23 -18.34 -19.30 -23.84
CA GLU A 23 -17.36 -20.09 -23.12
C GLU A 23 -16.05 -20.18 -23.90
N TYR A 24 -16.12 -20.47 -25.19
CA TYR A 24 -14.98 -20.43 -26.10
C TYR A 24 -14.31 -19.05 -26.12
N LEU A 25 -15.06 -17.97 -26.39
CA LEU A 25 -14.52 -16.60 -26.37
C LEU A 25 -13.91 -16.23 -25.01
N SER A 26 -14.49 -16.74 -23.92
CA SER A 26 -13.97 -16.50 -22.58
C SER A 26 -12.63 -17.19 -22.31
N GLN A 27 -12.35 -18.33 -22.97
CA GLN A 27 -11.06 -19.01 -22.93
C GLN A 27 -9.94 -18.20 -23.62
N TYR A 28 -10.30 -17.26 -24.50
CA TYR A 28 -9.40 -16.31 -25.15
C TYR A 28 -9.46 -14.89 -24.55
N GLY A 29 -10.06 -14.74 -23.36
CA GLY A 29 -10.12 -13.46 -22.65
C GLY A 29 -11.21 -12.49 -23.09
N PHE A 30 -12.03 -12.86 -24.07
CA PHE A 30 -13.16 -12.05 -24.53
C PHE A 30 -14.39 -12.28 -23.64
N LYS A 31 -14.30 -11.89 -22.36
CA LYS A 31 -15.46 -11.79 -21.46
C LYS A 31 -16.10 -10.40 -21.55
N TYR A 32 -17.43 -10.34 -21.56
CA TYR A 32 -18.21 -9.08 -21.53
C TYR A 32 -18.16 -8.34 -20.17
N ALA A 33 -17.29 -8.75 -19.24
CA ALA A 33 -17.14 -8.15 -17.93
C ALA A 33 -16.12 -7.01 -17.97
N SER A 34 -16.53 -5.81 -17.53
CA SER A 34 -15.59 -4.70 -17.30
C SER A 34 -14.59 -5.09 -16.21
N ASP A 35 -13.42 -4.46 -16.21
CA ASP A 35 -12.37 -4.68 -15.20
C ASP A 35 -12.95 -4.54 -13.79
N TRP A 36 -13.82 -3.55 -13.56
CA TRP A 36 -14.55 -3.32 -12.30
C TRP A 36 -15.51 -4.45 -11.92
N GLY A 37 -16.12 -5.09 -12.92
CA GLY A 37 -16.94 -6.29 -12.72
C GLY A 37 -16.11 -7.48 -12.25
N LEU A 38 -14.85 -7.57 -12.68
CA LEU A 38 -13.88 -8.57 -12.19
C LEU A 38 -13.51 -8.29 -10.74
N PHE A 39 -13.13 -7.04 -10.41
CA PHE A 39 -12.82 -6.62 -9.03
C PHE A 39 -13.91 -7.00 -8.03
N ASN A 40 -15.20 -6.86 -8.39
CA ASN A 40 -16.29 -7.19 -7.48
C ASN A 40 -16.51 -8.72 -7.31
N LYS A 41 -16.11 -9.53 -8.30
CA LYS A 41 -16.21 -11.00 -8.28
C LYS A 41 -15.04 -11.68 -7.58
N VAL A 42 -13.91 -10.98 -7.39
CA VAL A 42 -12.73 -11.53 -6.72
C VAL A 42 -13.11 -12.09 -5.36
N GLY A 43 -12.92 -13.40 -5.21
CA GLY A 43 -13.14 -14.12 -3.96
C GLY A 43 -11.92 -14.06 -3.03
N PRO A 44 -12.06 -14.46 -1.76
CA PRO A 44 -10.97 -14.42 -0.77
C PRO A 44 -9.73 -15.22 -1.19
N LYS A 45 -9.93 -16.37 -1.85
CA LYS A 45 -8.81 -17.20 -2.35
C LYS A 45 -7.99 -16.53 -3.45
N GLN A 46 -8.62 -15.73 -4.30
CA GLN A 46 -7.93 -14.97 -5.35
C GLN A 46 -7.23 -13.73 -4.78
N LEU A 47 -7.81 -13.11 -3.75
CA LEU A 47 -7.16 -12.04 -3.00
C LEU A 47 -5.87 -12.53 -2.32
N GLU A 48 -5.87 -13.74 -1.76
CA GLU A 48 -4.71 -14.35 -1.12
C GLU A 48 -3.53 -14.62 -2.05
N GLN A 49 -3.74 -14.60 -3.37
CA GLN A 49 -2.68 -14.77 -4.37
C GLN A 49 -2.14 -13.43 -4.90
N LEU A 50 -2.83 -12.32 -4.63
CA LEU A 50 -2.34 -10.99 -4.96
C LEU A 50 -1.30 -10.51 -3.95
N SER A 51 -0.44 -9.57 -4.36
CA SER A 51 0.48 -8.88 -3.46
C SER A 51 -0.29 -8.14 -2.35
N LYS A 52 0.35 -7.87 -1.21
CA LYS A 52 -0.32 -7.16 -0.09
C LYS A 52 -0.83 -5.78 -0.53
N ARG A 53 -0.09 -5.09 -1.40
CA ARG A 53 -0.49 -3.79 -1.98
C ARG A 53 -1.75 -3.93 -2.82
N ASP A 54 -1.79 -4.91 -3.70
CA ASP A 54 -2.93 -5.16 -4.59
C ASP A 54 -4.18 -5.60 -3.82
N ARG A 55 -4.00 -6.36 -2.72
CA ARG A 55 -5.10 -6.63 -1.77
C ARG A 55 -5.64 -5.34 -1.17
N TYR A 56 -4.77 -4.42 -0.73
CA TYR A 56 -5.23 -3.14 -0.19
C TYR A 56 -5.95 -2.28 -1.24
N LEU A 57 -5.51 -2.32 -2.51
CA LEU A 57 -6.22 -1.70 -3.63
C LEU A 57 -7.63 -2.29 -3.80
N VAL A 58 -7.75 -3.63 -3.89
CA VAL A 58 -9.04 -4.31 -4.04
C VAL A 58 -9.94 -4.08 -2.82
N GLU A 59 -9.40 -4.11 -1.60
CA GLU A 59 -10.14 -3.85 -0.37
C GLU A 59 -10.64 -2.40 -0.28
N SER A 60 -9.81 -1.43 -0.67
CA SER A 60 -10.22 -0.02 -0.74
C SER A 60 -11.34 0.18 -1.77
N PHE A 61 -11.25 -0.53 -2.91
CA PHE A 61 -12.30 -0.56 -3.92
C PHE A 61 -13.57 -1.20 -3.37
N HIS A 62 -13.49 -2.36 -2.71
CA HIS A 62 -14.66 -3.01 -2.10
C HIS A 62 -15.33 -2.12 -1.06
N ALA A 63 -14.56 -1.42 -0.22
CA ALA A 63 -15.09 -0.56 0.83
C ALA A 63 -15.91 0.62 0.28
N VAL A 64 -15.42 1.28 -0.78
CA VAL A 64 -16.10 2.43 -1.38
C VAL A 64 -17.21 1.97 -2.33
N TYR A 65 -16.89 1.08 -3.26
CA TYR A 65 -17.80 0.69 -4.34
C TYR A 65 -18.97 -0.18 -3.86
N ARG A 66 -18.77 -1.11 -2.92
CA ARG A 66 -19.88 -1.92 -2.38
C ARG A 66 -20.81 -1.09 -1.50
N ARG A 67 -20.27 -0.12 -0.75
CA ARG A 67 -21.07 0.81 0.07
C ARG A 67 -21.96 1.67 -0.81
N ASP A 68 -21.39 2.28 -1.84
CA ASP A 68 -22.14 3.19 -2.73
C ASP A 68 -23.20 2.43 -3.54
N ARG A 69 -22.91 1.18 -3.93
CA ARG A 69 -23.89 0.29 -4.58
C ARG A 69 -25.08 -0.06 -3.67
N ARG A 70 -24.87 -0.23 -2.36
CA ARG A 70 -25.99 -0.43 -1.42
C ARG A 70 -26.88 0.82 -1.31
N ARG A 71 -26.30 2.00 -1.54
CA ARG A 71 -27.00 3.30 -1.48
C ARG A 71 -27.67 3.68 -2.80
N GLN A 72 -27.17 3.16 -3.93
CA GLN A 72 -27.74 3.35 -5.26
C GLN A 72 -28.15 1.99 -5.85
N PRO A 73 -29.38 1.51 -5.56
CA PRO A 73 -29.95 0.40 -6.31
C PRO A 73 -30.21 0.86 -7.75
N HIS A 74 -29.20 0.78 -8.61
CA HIS A 74 -29.30 1.33 -9.96
C HIS A 74 -30.23 0.47 -10.84
N ASN A 75 -31.21 1.15 -11.42
CA ASN A 75 -32.04 0.73 -12.55
C ASN A 75 -31.27 -0.08 -13.60
N GLY A 76 -31.47 -1.39 -13.65
CA GLY A 76 -31.30 -2.25 -14.84
C GLY A 76 -29.92 -2.33 -15.52
N ALA A 77 -28.90 -1.59 -15.09
CA ALA A 77 -27.61 -1.55 -15.74
C ALA A 77 -26.79 -2.82 -15.45
N ARG A 78 -26.71 -3.73 -16.44
CA ARG A 78 -25.91 -4.97 -16.38
C ARG A 78 -24.39 -4.74 -16.32
N LYS A 79 -23.89 -3.51 -16.52
CA LYS A 79 -22.45 -3.18 -16.51
C LYS A 79 -22.12 -2.25 -15.33
N LEU A 80 -21.04 -2.56 -14.62
CA LEU A 80 -20.49 -1.65 -13.60
C LEU A 80 -19.92 -0.41 -14.29
N PRO A 81 -20.34 0.81 -13.89
CA PRO A 81 -19.76 2.05 -14.41
C PRO A 81 -18.30 2.20 -13.97
N ASP A 82 -17.58 3.11 -14.61
CA ASP A 82 -16.23 3.48 -14.17
C ASP A 82 -16.27 4.24 -12.84
N PRO A 83 -15.22 4.16 -12.00
CA PRO A 83 -15.18 4.85 -10.71
C PRO A 83 -15.20 6.38 -10.87
N SER A 84 -16.10 7.01 -10.13
CA SER A 84 -16.20 8.48 -10.08
C SER A 84 -14.99 9.10 -9.39
N TYR A 85 -14.65 10.33 -9.76
CA TYR A 85 -13.57 11.11 -9.15
C TYR A 85 -13.69 11.19 -7.61
N ALA A 86 -14.92 11.30 -7.09
CA ALA A 86 -15.16 11.32 -5.65
C ALA A 86 -14.80 9.98 -4.97
N GLN A 87 -15.10 8.85 -5.63
CA GLN A 87 -14.80 7.50 -5.13
C GLN A 87 -13.30 7.24 -5.12
N LEU A 88 -12.59 7.66 -6.18
CA LEU A 88 -11.13 7.55 -6.27
C LEU A 88 -10.43 8.36 -5.19
N ARG A 89 -10.93 9.57 -4.87
CA ARG A 89 -10.38 10.38 -3.78
C ARG A 89 -10.58 9.73 -2.41
N GLU A 90 -11.69 9.04 -2.20
CA GLU A 90 -11.94 8.29 -0.97
C GLU A 90 -11.05 7.04 -0.86
N MET A 91 -10.87 6.31 -1.95
CA MET A 91 -9.94 5.18 -2.03
C MET A 91 -8.51 5.61 -1.68
N LEU A 92 -8.04 6.76 -2.20
CA LEU A 92 -6.73 7.31 -1.85
C LEU A 92 -6.56 7.52 -0.34
N ARG A 93 -7.58 8.06 0.34
CA ARG A 93 -7.52 8.26 1.81
C ARG A 93 -7.44 6.93 2.56
N LEU A 94 -8.16 5.91 2.11
CA LEU A 94 -8.11 4.57 2.71
C LEU A 94 -6.76 3.90 2.48
N LEU A 95 -6.17 4.09 1.30
CA LEU A 95 -4.85 3.55 0.94
C LEU A 95 -3.72 4.23 1.71
N GLN A 96 -3.77 5.54 1.87
CA GLN A 96 -2.85 6.30 2.73
C GLN A 96 -2.89 5.80 4.18
N LYS A 97 -4.09 5.53 4.71
CA LYS A 97 -4.25 4.97 6.05
C LYS A 97 -3.61 3.58 6.19
N LYS A 98 -3.58 2.81 5.11
CA LYS A 98 -2.93 1.49 5.03
C LYS A 98 -1.46 1.54 4.64
N GLY A 99 -0.88 2.73 4.42
CA GLY A 99 0.54 2.91 4.10
C GLY A 99 0.90 2.77 2.62
N VAL A 100 -0.08 2.73 1.72
CA VAL A 100 0.17 2.68 0.27
C VAL A 100 0.30 4.10 -0.28
N ASN A 101 1.49 4.47 -0.72
CA ASN A 101 1.80 5.80 -1.26
C ASN A 101 1.44 5.87 -2.75
N ILE A 102 0.24 6.37 -3.06
CA ILE A 102 -0.18 6.76 -4.42
C ILE A 102 -0.51 8.24 -4.38
N ASN A 103 0.25 9.03 -5.14
CA ASN A 103 0.23 10.49 -5.02
C ASN A 103 -0.75 11.15 -5.99
N SER A 104 -1.19 10.42 -7.02
CA SER A 104 -2.12 10.92 -8.03
C SER A 104 -3.32 10.01 -8.26
N ILE A 105 -4.48 10.62 -8.54
CA ILE A 105 -5.69 9.90 -8.97
C ILE A 105 -5.46 9.18 -10.30
N LYS A 106 -4.61 9.74 -11.18
CA LYS A 106 -4.25 9.11 -12.46
C LYS A 106 -3.43 7.83 -12.24
N GLU A 107 -2.48 7.88 -11.32
CA GLU A 107 -1.69 6.71 -10.91
C GLU A 107 -2.60 5.66 -10.29
N LEU A 108 -3.51 6.05 -9.39
CA LEU A 108 -4.47 5.10 -8.80
C LEU A 108 -5.30 4.38 -9.87
N ASN A 109 -5.80 5.10 -10.88
CA ASN A 109 -6.55 4.49 -11.98
C ASN A 109 -5.68 3.56 -12.83
N HIS A 110 -4.40 3.90 -13.03
CA HIS A 110 -3.47 3.05 -13.76
C HIS A 110 -3.19 1.75 -13.00
N GLU A 111 -2.88 1.85 -11.70
CA GLU A 111 -2.67 0.71 -10.81
C GLU A 111 -3.91 -0.19 -10.73
N LEU A 112 -5.11 0.40 -10.59
CA LEU A 112 -6.36 -0.37 -10.60
C LEU A 112 -6.58 -1.10 -11.94
N LYS A 113 -6.24 -0.48 -13.07
CA LYS A 113 -6.34 -1.16 -14.38
C LYS A 113 -5.33 -2.30 -14.51
N LYS A 114 -4.10 -2.11 -14.02
CA LYS A 114 -3.05 -3.14 -14.01
C LYS A 114 -3.49 -4.35 -13.19
N VAL A 115 -4.00 -4.13 -11.98
CA VAL A 115 -4.56 -5.22 -11.14
C VAL A 115 -5.79 -5.86 -11.81
N GLY A 116 -6.61 -5.07 -12.50
CA GLY A 116 -7.74 -5.59 -13.30
C GLY A 116 -7.30 -6.52 -14.45
N GLN A 117 -6.17 -6.23 -15.09
CA GLN A 117 -5.56 -7.10 -16.11
C GLN A 117 -5.02 -8.39 -15.49
N LEU A 118 -4.26 -8.31 -14.40
CA LEU A 118 -3.76 -9.49 -13.68
C LEU A 118 -4.90 -10.44 -13.26
N LEU A 119 -5.99 -9.88 -12.76
CA LEU A 119 -7.19 -10.66 -12.40
C LEU A 119 -7.86 -11.29 -13.62
N ARG A 120 -7.86 -10.62 -14.77
CA ARG A 120 -8.40 -11.17 -16.01
C ARG A 120 -7.52 -12.33 -16.50
N ASP A 121 -6.21 -12.17 -16.48
CA ASP A 121 -5.25 -13.20 -16.89
C ASP A 121 -5.35 -14.45 -16.01
N TYR A 122 -5.49 -14.24 -14.69
CA TYR A 122 -5.73 -15.32 -13.74
C TYR A 122 -7.07 -16.03 -13.98
N GLU A 123 -8.14 -15.28 -14.26
CA GLU A 123 -9.45 -15.88 -14.55
C GLU A 123 -9.41 -16.71 -15.85
N ILE A 124 -8.70 -16.23 -16.87
CA ILE A 124 -8.46 -16.97 -18.12
C ILE A 124 -7.69 -18.25 -17.83
N TRP A 125 -6.60 -18.16 -17.06
CA TRP A 125 -5.80 -19.33 -16.67
C TRP A 125 -6.64 -20.37 -15.92
N SER A 126 -7.37 -19.95 -14.90
CA SER A 126 -8.23 -20.85 -14.12
C SER A 126 -9.36 -21.48 -14.95
N SER A 127 -9.85 -20.80 -15.99
CA SER A 127 -10.90 -21.32 -16.88
C SER A 127 -10.35 -22.31 -17.92
N ARG A 128 -9.09 -22.15 -18.34
CA ARG A 128 -8.40 -23.04 -19.30
C ARG A 128 -7.71 -24.23 -18.65
N GLY A 129 -7.31 -24.11 -17.38
CA GLY A 129 -6.44 -25.07 -16.70
C GLY A 129 -4.95 -24.92 -17.06
N SER A 130 -4.61 -24.06 -18.03
CA SER A 130 -3.24 -23.75 -18.45
C SER A 130 -3.12 -22.26 -18.85
N PRO A 131 -1.92 -21.65 -18.71
CA PRO A 131 -1.70 -20.29 -19.18
C PRO A 131 -1.87 -20.21 -20.71
N ILE A 132 -2.03 -19.00 -21.26
CA ILE A 132 -1.99 -18.80 -22.71
C ILE A 132 -0.55 -19.06 -23.16
N THR A 133 -0.28 -20.27 -23.64
CA THR A 133 1.00 -20.65 -24.20
C THR A 133 0.95 -20.48 -25.71
N GLU A 134 1.86 -19.71 -26.27
CA GLU A 134 2.17 -19.78 -27.70
C GLU A 134 3.11 -20.98 -27.93
N PRO A 135 2.90 -21.79 -28.99
CA PRO A 135 3.81 -22.89 -29.31
C PRO A 135 5.23 -22.37 -29.53
N LEU A 136 6.24 -23.07 -29.02
CA LEU A 136 7.65 -22.68 -29.21
C LEU A 136 8.07 -22.72 -30.69
N GLU A 137 7.46 -23.63 -31.46
CA GLU A 137 7.74 -23.85 -32.86
C GLU A 137 6.48 -23.58 -33.68
N SER A 138 6.65 -22.78 -34.73
CA SER A 138 5.60 -22.49 -35.70
C SER A 138 5.94 -23.19 -37.01
N LEU A 139 4.95 -23.86 -37.61
CA LEU A 139 5.10 -24.48 -38.91
C LEU A 139 5.05 -23.40 -39.98
N ASN A 140 6.07 -23.32 -40.84
CA ASN A 140 6.01 -22.47 -42.02
C ASN A 140 5.06 -23.12 -43.06
N PRO A 141 3.93 -22.48 -43.41
CA PRO A 141 2.97 -23.08 -44.35
C PRO A 141 3.53 -23.22 -45.77
N ASP A 142 4.57 -22.48 -46.14
CA ASP A 142 5.13 -22.46 -47.49
C ASP A 142 6.28 -23.47 -47.68
N THR A 143 7.08 -23.72 -46.64
CA THR A 143 8.21 -24.67 -46.68
C THR A 143 7.98 -25.96 -45.92
N GLY A 144 7.00 -26.03 -45.01
CA GLY A 144 6.75 -27.19 -44.15
C GLY A 144 7.78 -27.38 -43.03
N ASP A 145 8.75 -26.48 -42.91
CA ASP A 145 9.77 -26.51 -41.87
C ASP A 145 9.26 -25.83 -40.59
N TYR A 146 9.67 -26.40 -39.45
CA TYR A 146 9.49 -25.79 -38.15
C TYR A 146 10.52 -24.67 -37.96
N PHE A 147 10.07 -23.48 -37.55
CA PHE A 147 10.96 -22.41 -37.13
C PHE A 147 10.64 -21.99 -35.69
N GLU A 148 11.71 -21.71 -34.95
CA GLU A 148 11.64 -21.08 -33.64
C GLU A 148 10.95 -19.73 -33.77
N SER A 149 9.82 -19.56 -33.06
CA SER A 149 9.07 -18.31 -33.13
C SER A 149 9.95 -17.15 -32.62
N PRO A 150 10.07 -16.00 -33.33
CA PRO A 150 11.00 -14.90 -32.98
C PRO A 150 10.78 -14.26 -31.59
N LYS A 151 9.72 -14.64 -30.87
CA LYS A 151 9.35 -14.13 -29.55
C LYS A 151 10.04 -14.83 -28.39
N LEU A 152 10.84 -15.87 -28.64
CA LEU A 152 11.38 -16.76 -27.59
C LEU A 152 12.33 -16.08 -26.59
N ILE A 153 12.79 -14.87 -26.87
CA ILE A 153 13.39 -13.99 -25.86
C ILE A 153 12.90 -12.57 -26.15
N ASP A 154 11.65 -12.28 -25.83
CA ASP A 154 11.33 -10.86 -25.62
C ASP A 154 12.09 -10.45 -24.36
N ASN A 155 13.21 -9.73 -24.51
CA ASN A 155 13.93 -9.14 -23.38
C ASN A 155 12.98 -8.37 -22.44
N ARG A 156 11.80 -7.95 -22.95
CA ARG A 156 10.71 -7.39 -22.15
C ARG A 156 10.13 -8.34 -21.11
N GLU A 157 10.07 -9.65 -21.35
CA GLU A 157 9.57 -10.64 -20.38
C GLU A 157 10.60 -10.89 -19.26
N LEU A 158 11.89 -10.98 -19.59
CA LEU A 158 12.95 -11.05 -18.59
C LEU A 158 13.04 -9.74 -17.78
N ASP A 159 12.99 -8.58 -18.45
CA ASP A 159 12.81 -7.27 -17.82
C ASP A 159 11.56 -7.25 -16.93
N SER A 160 10.46 -7.91 -17.34
CA SER A 160 9.21 -7.91 -16.58
C SER A 160 9.32 -8.74 -15.30
N LEU A 161 10.07 -9.85 -15.33
CA LEU A 161 10.34 -10.69 -14.16
C LEU A 161 11.29 -9.98 -13.20
N GLU A 162 12.39 -9.41 -13.68
CA GLU A 162 13.29 -8.59 -12.85
C GLU A 162 12.56 -7.39 -12.24
N ARG A 163 11.69 -6.72 -13.00
CA ARG A 163 10.84 -5.65 -12.47
C ARG A 163 9.84 -6.17 -11.44
N LEU A 164 9.34 -7.40 -11.58
CA LEU A 164 8.42 -8.00 -10.62
C LEU A 164 9.14 -8.25 -9.29
N GLU A 165 10.30 -8.91 -9.32
CA GLU A 165 11.13 -9.17 -8.13
C GLU A 165 11.57 -7.87 -7.44
N GLN A 166 11.99 -6.87 -8.22
CA GLN A 166 12.30 -5.54 -7.70
C GLN A 166 11.07 -4.91 -7.04
N ASN A 167 9.90 -4.98 -7.66
CA ASN A 167 8.67 -4.44 -7.09
C ASN A 167 8.30 -5.16 -5.78
N GLU A 168 8.45 -6.48 -5.71
CA GLU A 168 8.20 -7.25 -4.49
C GLU A 168 9.17 -6.87 -3.36
N LEU A 169 10.46 -6.72 -3.68
CA LEU A 169 11.45 -6.23 -2.72
C LEU A 169 11.11 -4.80 -2.27
N TYR A 170 10.77 -3.90 -3.18
CA TYR A 170 10.35 -2.54 -2.83
C TYR A 170 9.08 -2.52 -1.98
N GLU A 171 8.10 -3.38 -2.25
CA GLU A 171 6.90 -3.51 -1.43
C GLU A 171 7.22 -4.04 -0.04
N PHE A 172 8.06 -5.07 0.05
CA PHE A 172 8.56 -5.60 1.31
C PHE A 172 9.26 -4.51 2.13
N LEU A 173 10.18 -3.77 1.53
CA LEU A 173 10.91 -2.68 2.19
C LEU A 173 9.96 -1.58 2.66
N ASN A 174 9.05 -1.10 1.80
CA ASN A 174 8.10 -0.04 2.17
C ASN A 174 7.17 -0.49 3.31
N GLN A 175 6.67 -1.73 3.27
CA GLN A 175 5.84 -2.28 4.33
C GLN A 175 6.64 -2.44 5.63
N GLY A 176 7.89 -2.93 5.52
CA GLY A 176 8.82 -3.05 6.63
C GLY A 176 9.08 -1.72 7.33
N VAL A 177 9.21 -0.62 6.58
CA VAL A 177 9.37 0.72 7.17
C VAL A 177 8.18 1.08 8.04
N ILE A 178 6.95 0.80 7.59
CA ILE A 178 5.74 1.13 8.36
C ILE A 178 5.67 0.33 9.65
N GLU A 179 5.91 -0.98 9.58
CA GLU A 179 5.86 -1.87 10.73
C GLU A 179 6.92 -1.51 11.77
N VAL A 180 8.16 -1.31 11.31
CA VAL A 180 9.28 -0.89 12.16
C VAL A 180 9.02 0.47 12.80
N LEU A 181 8.48 1.42 12.04
CA LEU A 181 8.19 2.76 12.55
C LEU A 181 7.11 2.75 13.62
N ASP A 182 6.05 1.94 13.45
CA ASP A 182 4.99 1.79 14.45
C ASP A 182 5.53 1.21 15.76
N GLU A 183 6.36 0.18 15.68
CA GLU A 183 7.00 -0.41 16.85
C GLU A 183 7.97 0.56 17.52
N ALA A 184 8.80 1.24 16.74
CA ALA A 184 9.77 2.21 17.22
C ALA A 184 9.06 3.40 17.91
N ILE A 185 7.93 3.86 17.38
CA ILE A 185 7.09 4.89 17.99
C ILE A 185 6.52 4.41 19.32
N ALA A 186 5.94 3.20 19.35
CA ALA A 186 5.36 2.63 20.57
C ALA A 186 6.42 2.51 21.67
N GLN A 187 7.57 1.94 21.34
CA GLN A 187 8.70 1.77 22.26
C GLN A 187 9.30 3.11 22.67
N GLY A 188 9.49 4.04 21.72
CA GLY A 188 10.03 5.37 21.97
C GLY A 188 9.15 6.18 22.93
N LEU A 189 7.82 6.15 22.74
CA LEU A 189 6.87 6.80 23.64
C LEU A 189 6.88 6.18 25.04
N GLN A 190 6.86 4.84 25.14
CA GLN A 190 6.92 4.16 26.42
C GLN A 190 8.20 4.49 27.19
N GLN A 191 9.36 4.43 26.53
CA GLN A 191 10.65 4.79 27.11
C GLN A 191 10.69 6.27 27.51
N HIS A 192 10.14 7.17 26.69
CA HIS A 192 10.05 8.59 27.02
C HIS A 192 9.21 8.84 28.27
N ILE A 193 8.01 8.26 28.34
CA ILE A 193 7.12 8.37 29.51
C ILE A 193 7.82 7.81 30.76
N ALA A 194 8.47 6.65 30.66
CA ALA A 194 9.22 6.06 31.77
C ALA A 194 10.37 6.99 32.22
N SER A 195 11.08 7.62 31.28
CA SER A 195 12.15 8.56 31.61
C SER A 195 11.65 9.80 32.34
N VAL A 196 10.47 10.31 31.98
CA VAL A 196 9.85 11.47 32.66
C VAL A 196 9.33 11.07 34.04
N LYS A 197 8.77 9.87 34.20
CA LYS A 197 8.36 9.34 35.52
C LYS A 197 9.52 9.24 36.51
N LYS A 198 10.72 8.89 36.03
CA LYS A 198 11.94 8.80 36.87
C LYS A 198 12.44 10.17 37.36
N ARG A 199 12.02 11.28 36.74
CA ARG A 199 12.45 12.63 37.14
C ARG A 199 11.47 13.19 38.18
N PRO A 200 11.86 13.40 39.46
CA PRO A 200 10.93 13.77 40.53
C PRO A 200 10.12 15.03 40.21
N LYS A 201 10.77 16.04 39.62
CA LYS A 201 10.16 17.33 39.22
C LYS A 201 9.08 17.21 38.15
N TYR A 202 9.14 16.18 37.30
CA TYR A 202 8.28 16.04 36.11
C TYR A 202 7.39 14.80 36.15
N ALA A 203 7.58 13.91 37.13
CA ALA A 203 6.77 12.72 37.36
C ALA A 203 5.24 12.97 37.32
N PRO A 204 4.67 14.01 37.96
CA PRO A 204 3.22 14.26 37.89
C PRO A 204 2.74 14.63 36.48
N LEU A 205 3.62 15.16 35.63
CA LEU A 205 3.31 15.54 34.25
C LEU A 205 3.40 14.34 33.28
N ALA A 206 3.94 13.21 33.69
CA ALA A 206 4.09 12.03 32.83
C ALA A 206 2.74 11.52 32.28
N LYS A 207 1.67 11.60 33.09
CA LYS A 207 0.30 11.23 32.67
C LYS A 207 -0.24 12.14 31.56
N LYS A 208 0.30 13.36 31.42
CA LYS A 208 -0.14 14.37 30.45
C LYS A 208 0.60 14.27 29.11
N ILE A 209 1.61 13.40 28.99
CA ILE A 209 2.42 13.26 27.78
C ILE A 209 1.59 12.80 26.57
N ILE A 210 0.78 11.74 26.73
CA ILE A 210 -0.05 11.22 25.63
C ILE A 210 -1.09 12.27 25.17
N PRO A 211 -1.90 12.89 26.05
CA PRO A 211 -2.78 13.99 25.67
C PRO A 211 -2.06 15.16 24.99
N ALA A 212 -0.88 15.53 25.49
CA ALA A 212 -0.10 16.63 24.92
C ALA A 212 0.40 16.34 23.51
N PHE A 213 0.90 15.12 23.26
CA PHE A 213 1.29 14.70 21.91
C PHE A 213 0.10 14.63 20.96
N ARG A 214 -1.11 14.29 21.44
CA ARG A 214 -2.33 14.38 20.63
C ARG A 214 -2.63 15.82 20.21
N LEU A 215 -2.61 16.77 21.15
CA LEU A 215 -2.83 18.18 20.86
C LEU A 215 -1.77 18.73 19.90
N LEU A 216 -0.53 18.30 20.06
CA LEU A 216 0.57 18.70 19.18
C LEU A 216 0.38 18.16 17.75
N TYR A 217 0.28 16.84 17.58
CA TYR A 217 0.29 16.22 16.25
C TYR A 217 -1.06 16.20 15.54
N SER A 218 -2.16 16.11 16.28
CA SER A 218 -3.51 16.02 15.69
C SER A 218 -4.15 17.38 15.48
N GLN A 219 -3.91 18.33 16.41
CA GLN A 219 -4.54 19.66 16.38
C GLN A 219 -3.54 20.78 16.03
N GLY A 220 -2.26 20.46 15.83
CA GLY A 220 -1.23 21.45 15.48
C GLY A 220 -1.01 22.51 16.56
N MET A 221 -1.37 22.24 17.82
CA MET A 221 -1.27 23.23 18.88
C MET A 221 0.18 23.56 19.21
N SER A 222 0.46 24.83 19.49
CA SER A 222 1.78 25.26 19.95
C SER A 222 2.03 24.80 21.39
N LEU A 223 3.30 24.65 21.76
CA LEU A 223 3.69 24.25 23.11
C LEU A 223 3.18 25.21 24.21
N SER A 224 2.97 26.50 23.89
CA SER A 224 2.36 27.44 24.84
C SER A 224 0.90 27.09 25.11
N LYS A 225 0.10 26.89 24.05
CA LYS A 225 -1.32 26.52 24.18
C LYS A 225 -1.49 25.17 24.88
N ILE A 226 -0.60 24.20 24.61
CA ILE A 226 -0.60 22.91 25.29
C ILE A 226 -0.26 23.06 26.78
N ALA A 227 0.69 23.93 27.12
CA ALA A 227 1.07 24.18 28.52
C ALA A 227 -0.09 24.76 29.33
N GLU A 228 -0.86 25.66 28.73
CA GLU A 228 -2.09 26.23 29.31
C GLU A 228 -3.19 25.16 29.42
N ALA A 229 -3.52 24.49 28.32
CA ALA A 229 -4.61 23.52 28.25
C ALA A 229 -4.44 22.32 29.20
N LEU A 230 -3.20 21.87 29.41
CA LEU A 230 -2.91 20.74 30.28
C LEU A 230 -2.33 21.15 31.64
N GLY A 231 -2.28 22.44 31.96
CA GLY A 231 -1.73 22.92 33.24
C GLY A 231 -0.30 22.44 33.49
N MET A 232 0.58 22.58 32.49
CA MET A 232 2.02 22.28 32.60
C MET A 232 2.84 23.49 33.09
N GLY A 233 2.16 24.62 33.33
CA GLY A 233 2.75 25.86 33.80
C GLY A 233 3.13 26.79 32.65
N ASN A 234 4.26 26.54 31.98
CA ASN A 234 4.74 27.41 30.91
C ASN A 234 5.30 26.61 29.71
N GLN A 235 5.48 27.30 28.59
CA GLN A 235 6.02 26.71 27.35
C GLN A 235 7.36 26.00 27.57
N SER A 236 8.25 26.56 28.41
CA SER A 236 9.57 25.98 28.70
C SER A 236 9.45 24.62 29.42
N LYS A 237 8.56 24.52 30.41
CA LYS A 237 8.25 23.25 31.10
C LYS A 237 7.62 22.25 30.13
N ALA A 238 6.66 22.65 29.30
CA ALA A 238 6.06 21.76 28.30
C ALA A 238 7.10 21.25 27.29
N SER A 239 8.01 22.12 26.82
CA SER A 239 9.11 21.73 25.93
C SER A 239 10.03 20.69 26.57
N ARG A 240 10.42 20.87 27.84
CA ARG A 240 11.29 19.93 28.57
C ARG A 240 10.63 18.59 28.94
N VAL A 241 9.30 18.55 29.00
CA VAL A 241 8.53 17.33 29.28
C VAL A 241 8.24 16.56 28.01
N LEU A 242 7.87 17.26 26.94
CA LEU A 242 7.49 16.62 25.67
C LEU A 242 8.71 16.29 24.82
N GLU A 243 9.75 17.12 24.82
CA GLU A 243 11.00 16.94 24.07
C GLU A 243 10.80 16.30 22.65
N PRO A 244 9.93 16.86 21.78
CA PRO A 244 9.52 16.19 20.54
C PRO A 244 10.68 15.88 19.58
N GLN A 245 11.70 16.74 19.53
CA GLN A 245 12.94 16.47 18.77
C GLN A 245 13.72 15.27 19.32
N LYS A 246 13.75 15.12 20.64
CA LYS A 246 14.44 14.00 21.29
C LYS A 246 13.69 12.70 21.09
N LEU A 247 12.35 12.75 21.14
CA LEU A 247 11.53 11.61 20.78
C LEU A 247 11.78 11.20 19.33
N LEU A 248 11.81 12.15 18.38
CA LEU A 248 12.10 11.86 16.98
C LEU A 248 13.46 11.16 16.81
N LYS A 249 14.53 11.72 17.39
CA LYS A 249 15.87 11.10 17.36
C LYS A 249 15.88 9.70 17.97
N LYS A 250 15.14 9.50 19.05
CA LYS A 250 15.02 8.19 19.71
C LYS A 250 14.30 7.18 18.82
N VAL A 251 13.20 7.58 18.19
CA VAL A 251 12.46 6.74 17.24
C VAL A 251 13.31 6.43 16.02
N ARG A 252 14.08 7.39 15.50
CA ARG A 252 15.04 7.17 14.40
C ARG A 252 16.05 6.08 14.75
N TYR A 253 16.71 6.17 15.90
CA TYR A 253 17.64 5.14 16.36
C TYR A 253 16.99 3.77 16.51
N LEU A 254 15.79 3.69 17.11
CA LEU A 254 15.06 2.42 17.26
C LEU A 254 14.62 1.86 15.89
N SER A 255 14.29 2.73 14.94
CA SER A 255 13.89 2.31 13.60
C SER A 255 15.07 1.73 12.83
N LEU A 256 16.27 2.30 12.96
CA LEU A 256 17.48 1.73 12.36
C LEU A 256 17.75 0.31 12.85
N ASP A 257 17.78 0.13 14.18
CA ASP A 257 18.03 -1.17 14.80
C ASP A 257 16.98 -2.22 14.40
N LYS A 258 15.69 -1.85 14.46
CA LYS A 258 14.59 -2.75 14.09
C LYS A 258 14.55 -3.06 12.60
N PHE A 259 14.86 -2.10 11.74
CA PHE A 259 14.88 -2.32 10.30
C PHE A 259 16.05 -3.22 9.90
N TYR A 260 17.21 -3.05 10.52
CA TYR A 260 18.32 -4.00 10.38
C TYR A 260 17.90 -5.41 10.79
N GLN A 261 17.28 -5.58 11.96
CA GLN A 261 16.78 -6.88 12.43
C GLN A 261 15.75 -7.49 11.47
N LEU A 262 14.85 -6.69 10.90
CA LEU A 262 13.88 -7.12 9.89
C LEU A 262 14.59 -7.65 8.65
N LEU A 263 15.55 -6.91 8.11
CA LEU A 263 16.30 -7.31 6.91
C LEU A 263 17.14 -8.57 7.14
N SER A 264 17.80 -8.67 8.29
CA SER A 264 18.57 -9.87 8.65
C SER A 264 17.67 -11.09 8.82
N SER A 265 16.50 -10.95 9.47
CA SER A 265 15.58 -12.08 9.72
C SER A 265 14.92 -12.60 8.45
N ASN A 266 14.80 -11.77 7.42
CA ASN A 266 14.23 -12.13 6.11
C ASN A 266 15.30 -12.54 5.09
N GLY A 267 16.57 -12.68 5.49
CA GLY A 267 17.65 -13.13 4.61
C GLY A 267 18.07 -12.12 3.53
N VAL A 268 17.63 -10.85 3.64
CA VAL A 268 18.01 -9.77 2.69
C VAL A 268 19.48 -9.38 2.88
N ILE A 269 19.97 -9.48 4.11
CA ILE A 269 21.37 -9.24 4.44
C ILE A 269 22.06 -10.60 4.60
N GLU A 270 22.94 -10.93 3.66
CA GLU A 270 23.79 -12.13 3.72
C GLU A 270 24.82 -11.98 4.85
N GLN A 271 24.63 -12.71 5.95
CA GLN A 271 25.53 -12.68 7.11
C GLN A 271 26.97 -13.13 6.78
N GLU A 272 27.13 -13.95 5.73
CA GLU A 272 28.44 -14.38 5.23
C GLU A 272 29.24 -13.22 4.65
N ARG A 273 28.60 -12.24 3.98
CA ARG A 273 29.27 -11.03 3.48
C ARG A 273 29.75 -10.12 4.61
N LEU A 274 28.96 -10.03 5.70
CA LEU A 274 29.31 -9.23 6.88
C LEU A 274 30.46 -9.81 7.68
N SER A 275 30.60 -11.13 7.70
CA SER A 275 31.64 -11.83 8.46
C SER A 275 33.03 -11.65 7.84
N ASN A 276 33.08 -11.39 6.53
CA ASN A 276 34.32 -11.32 5.76
C ASN A 276 34.80 -9.89 5.48
N ASN A 277 33.97 -8.85 5.72
CA ASN A 277 34.34 -7.46 5.45
C ASN A 277 33.67 -6.47 6.44
N PRO A 278 34.43 -5.85 7.36
CA PRO A 278 33.90 -4.86 8.30
C PRO A 278 33.42 -3.57 7.60
N ASP A 279 33.96 -3.23 6.42
CA ASP A 279 33.51 -2.06 5.66
C ASP A 279 32.10 -2.28 5.09
N ALA A 280 31.77 -3.52 4.70
CA ALA A 280 30.44 -3.88 4.22
C ALA A 280 29.35 -3.69 5.28
N PHE A 281 29.66 -3.90 6.56
CA PHE A 281 28.72 -3.59 7.65
C PHE A 281 28.44 -2.09 7.76
N THR A 282 29.47 -1.26 7.61
CA THR A 282 29.34 0.19 7.68
C THR A 282 28.53 0.72 6.48
N GLU A 283 28.80 0.20 5.28
CA GLU A 283 28.05 0.53 4.07
C GLU A 283 26.57 0.16 4.17
N ILE A 284 26.25 -1.05 4.65
CA ILE A 284 24.87 -1.50 4.82
C ILE A 284 24.13 -0.63 5.83
N ASN A 285 24.75 -0.31 6.97
CA ASN A 285 24.12 0.56 7.96
C ASN A 285 23.91 1.98 7.41
N GLN A 286 24.86 2.51 6.64
CA GLN A 286 24.71 3.81 6.01
C GLN A 286 23.58 3.79 4.98
N ALA A 287 23.49 2.76 4.13
CA ALA A 287 22.42 2.62 3.15
C ALA A 287 21.04 2.50 3.79
N ILE A 288 20.92 1.74 4.89
CA ILE A 288 19.68 1.65 5.68
C ILE A 288 19.33 3.02 6.27
N GLN A 289 20.33 3.73 6.80
CA GLN A 289 20.13 5.05 7.39
C GLN A 289 19.63 6.05 6.36
N ASP A 290 20.31 6.15 5.22
CA ASP A 290 19.94 7.06 4.13
C ASP A 290 18.54 6.74 3.59
N PHE A 291 18.21 5.45 3.46
CA PHE A 291 16.88 5.02 3.05
C PHE A 291 15.78 5.46 4.04
N LEU A 292 15.98 5.21 5.34
CA LEU A 292 15.00 5.60 6.36
C LEU A 292 14.90 7.12 6.52
N ASP A 293 16.02 7.83 6.40
CA ASP A 293 16.05 9.28 6.50
C ASP A 293 15.28 9.92 5.35
N ALA A 294 15.57 9.51 4.11
CA ALA A 294 14.87 10.00 2.93
C ALA A 294 13.37 9.64 2.95
N LYS A 295 13.00 8.47 3.49
CA LYS A 295 11.60 8.02 3.53
C LYS A 295 10.78 8.61 4.68
N VAL A 296 11.39 8.87 5.83
CA VAL A 296 10.66 9.17 7.08
C VAL A 296 11.19 10.41 7.79
N PHE A 297 12.50 10.51 8.02
CA PHE A 297 13.03 11.40 9.04
C PHE A 297 13.41 12.79 8.54
N GLU A 298 13.81 12.98 7.29
CA GLU A 298 14.13 14.30 6.75
C GLU A 298 12.92 15.26 6.80
N GLU A 299 11.77 14.79 6.31
CA GLU A 299 10.53 15.58 6.35
C GLU A 299 10.09 15.83 7.80
N ALA A 300 10.18 14.82 8.67
CA ALA A 300 9.81 14.94 10.08
C ALA A 300 10.71 15.93 10.85
N GLU A 301 12.02 15.92 10.60
CA GLU A 301 12.99 16.86 11.20
C GLU A 301 12.70 18.29 10.74
N ALA A 302 12.41 18.49 9.45
CA ALA A 302 12.02 19.78 8.90
C ALA A 302 10.71 20.30 9.54
N GLU A 303 9.70 19.44 9.70
CA GLU A 303 8.41 19.80 10.31
C GLU A 303 8.54 20.22 11.78
N ILE A 304 9.31 19.49 12.58
CA ILE A 304 9.49 19.79 14.01
C ILE A 304 10.31 21.07 14.21
N SER A 305 11.23 21.37 13.28
CA SER A 305 12.11 22.54 13.35
C SER A 305 11.44 23.85 12.94
N ARG A 306 10.43 23.83 12.06
CA ARG A 306 9.68 25.04 11.67
C ARG A 306 8.88 25.60 12.85
N SER A 307 8.97 26.87 13.19
CA SER A 307 8.28 27.44 14.37
C SER A 307 6.82 27.89 14.11
N LYS A 308 6.47 28.23 12.87
CA LYS A 308 5.12 28.66 12.42
C LYS A 308 4.67 27.83 11.21
N ASN A 309 3.35 27.65 11.04
CA ASN A 309 2.72 26.91 9.92
C ASN A 309 3.25 25.48 9.73
N ARG A 310 3.40 24.72 10.83
CA ARG A 310 3.75 23.30 10.76
C ARG A 310 2.58 22.52 10.16
N SER A 311 2.69 22.08 8.91
CA SER A 311 1.98 20.88 8.49
C SER A 311 2.66 19.71 9.21
N LEU A 312 1.98 19.01 10.11
CA LEU A 312 2.51 17.80 10.75
C LEU A 312 2.03 16.58 9.96
N ASN A 313 2.46 16.50 8.71
CA ASN A 313 1.96 15.57 7.71
C ASN A 313 3.00 14.55 7.24
N SER A 314 4.24 14.63 7.73
CA SER A 314 5.26 13.61 7.51
C SER A 314 4.75 12.22 7.88
N LEU A 315 5.34 11.20 7.26
CA LEU A 315 5.00 9.80 7.55
C LEU A 315 5.11 9.51 9.05
N TYR A 316 6.17 9.99 9.71
CA TYR A 316 6.32 9.93 11.17
C TYR A 316 5.13 10.55 11.92
N ALA A 317 4.73 11.77 11.57
CA ALA A 317 3.61 12.45 12.21
C ALA A 317 2.28 11.73 12.00
N GLN A 318 2.06 11.14 10.82
CA GLN A 318 0.88 10.33 10.53
C GLN A 318 0.84 9.03 11.36
N ARG A 319 1.95 8.29 11.41
CA ARG A 319 2.05 7.05 12.20
C ARG A 319 1.91 7.32 13.69
N LEU A 320 2.53 8.39 14.19
CA LEU A 320 2.40 8.80 15.58
C LEU A 320 0.95 9.15 15.94
N ARG A 321 0.23 9.89 15.07
CA ARG A 321 -1.21 10.15 15.26
C ARG A 321 -2.02 8.86 15.33
N CYS A 322 -1.82 7.95 14.37
CA CYS A 322 -2.51 6.66 14.34
C CYS A 322 -2.27 5.86 15.64
N HIS A 323 -1.03 5.82 16.13
CA HIS A 323 -0.69 5.16 17.38
C HIS A 323 -1.40 5.80 18.58
N LEU A 324 -1.41 7.13 18.67
CA LEU A 324 -2.05 7.88 19.76
C LEU A 324 -3.58 7.71 19.79
N GLU A 325 -4.23 7.62 18.63
CA GLU A 325 -5.66 7.30 18.50
C GLU A 325 -5.97 5.85 18.92
N ASN A 326 -5.11 4.91 18.56
CA ASN A 326 -5.28 3.50 18.95
C ASN A 326 -5.15 3.30 20.47
N LEU A 327 -4.29 4.08 21.13
CA LEU A 327 -4.21 4.09 22.59
C LEU A 327 -5.47 4.65 23.27
N GLU A 328 -6.25 5.50 22.58
CA GLU A 328 -7.52 6.03 23.11
C GLU A 328 -8.63 4.99 23.10
N LYS A 329 -8.72 4.20 22.02
CA LYS A 329 -9.76 3.17 21.90
C LYS A 329 -9.58 2.00 22.88
N ARG A 330 -8.39 1.88 23.47
CA ARG A 330 -8.01 0.79 24.40
C ARG A 330 -8.02 1.24 25.87
N ALA A 331 -8.10 2.54 26.14
CA ALA A 331 -8.19 3.12 27.48
C ALA A 331 -9.65 3.42 27.80
#